data_AF-A0A1B6CND7-F1
#
_entry.id   AF-A0A1B6CND7-F1
#
_cell.length_a   1.000
_cell.length_b   1.000
_cell.length_c   1.000
_cell.angle_alpha   90.00
_cell.angle_beta   90.00
_cell.angle_gamma   90.00
#
_symmetry.space_group_name_H-M   'P 1'
#
loop_
_entity.id
_entity.type
_entity.pdbx_description
1 polymer ?
#
loop_
_entity_poly.entity_id
_entity_poly.type
_entity_poly.pdbx_seq_one_letter_code
_entity_poly.pdbx_strand_id
1 'polypeptide(L)'
;AKKFQWAEAMITIQNLGLSGHKLFEIEVNVDVNNPTRQIIWLDQYSSGSLISREYYLKGWDNKYVKAYYNLMVDIVVLFGANRKSAEKEMKDVMNLEIRLNKAKNSEGSDGMTTIKDLQQSLPYLQWMDFFTKLLKPDCQVYNDDPVFCKNDKYFVELGEILRTTDKRIIANWMFWKGAESILEYLTTEMRRRKD
;
A
#
# COMPACT_ATOMS: atom_id res chain seq x y z
N ALA A 1 -4.36 11.35 -14.35
CA ALA A 1 -4.75 10.81 -13.02
C ALA A 1 -6.26 10.66 -12.81
N LYS A 2 -7.16 11.47 -13.42
CA LYS A 2 -8.63 11.39 -13.14
C LYS A 2 -9.26 9.99 -13.29
N LYS A 3 -8.74 9.17 -14.22
CA LYS A 3 -9.20 7.79 -14.46
C LYS A 3 -8.47 6.72 -13.62
N PHE A 4 -7.47 7.08 -12.82
CA PHE A 4 -6.72 6.12 -12.02
C PHE A 4 -7.61 5.47 -10.95
N GLN A 5 -7.46 4.16 -10.80
CA GLN A 5 -8.12 3.35 -9.78
C GLN A 5 -7.04 2.48 -9.13
N TRP A 6 -6.76 2.75 -7.85
CA TRP A 6 -5.69 2.07 -7.12
C TRP A 6 -5.94 0.56 -7.00
N ALA A 7 -7.20 0.13 -6.93
CA ALA A 7 -7.57 -1.28 -6.82
C ALA A 7 -7.20 -2.06 -8.09
N GLU A 8 -7.50 -1.50 -9.27
CA GLU A 8 -7.10 -2.09 -10.56
C GLU A 8 -5.58 -2.11 -10.72
N ALA A 9 -4.88 -1.08 -10.21
CA ALA A 9 -3.43 -1.06 -10.18
C ALA A 9 -2.86 -2.18 -9.28
N MET A 10 -3.46 -2.43 -8.10
CA MET A 10 -3.06 -3.55 -7.22
C MET A 10 -3.26 -4.91 -7.90
N ILE A 11 -4.38 -5.13 -8.58
CA ILE A 11 -4.63 -6.36 -9.36
C ILE A 11 -3.58 -6.53 -10.46
N THR A 12 -3.29 -5.46 -11.21
CA THR A 12 -2.28 -5.48 -12.27
C THR A 12 -0.90 -5.82 -11.73
N ILE A 13 -0.49 -5.19 -10.63
CA ILE A 13 0.80 -5.43 -9.97
C ILE A 13 0.92 -6.88 -9.49
N GLN A 14 -0.13 -7.42 -8.86
CA GLN A 14 -0.19 -8.82 -8.45
C GLN A 14 -0.01 -9.77 -9.65
N ASN A 15 -0.74 -9.53 -10.74
CA ASN A 15 -0.70 -10.38 -11.95
C ASN A 15 0.65 -10.32 -12.68
N LEU A 16 1.43 -9.25 -12.47
CA LEU A 16 2.81 -9.13 -12.97
C LEU A 16 3.83 -9.81 -12.04
N GLY A 17 3.41 -10.39 -10.92
CA GLY A 17 4.29 -11.01 -9.93
C GLY A 17 5.14 -10.01 -9.12
N LEU A 18 4.76 -8.72 -9.13
CA LEU A 18 5.50 -7.67 -8.44
C LEU A 18 5.06 -7.59 -6.97
N SER A 19 6.04 -7.60 -6.05
CA SER A 19 5.83 -7.38 -4.62
C SER A 19 6.16 -5.93 -4.24
N GLY A 20 5.38 -5.35 -3.31
CA GLY A 20 5.71 -4.07 -2.66
C GLY A 20 4.88 -2.83 -3.01
N HIS A 21 3.88 -2.90 -3.91
CA HIS A 21 3.09 -1.72 -4.35
C HIS A 21 1.62 -1.82 -3.96
N LYS A 22 1.38 -2.15 -2.70
CA LYS A 22 0.04 -2.47 -2.20
C LYS A 22 -0.29 -1.57 -1.02
N LEU A 23 -1.54 -1.10 -0.96
CA LEU A 23 -2.06 -0.34 0.18
C LEU A 23 -2.38 -1.26 1.36
N PHE A 24 -2.52 -2.57 1.13
CA PHE A 24 -2.71 -3.60 2.13
C PHE A 24 -2.30 -4.95 1.54
N GLU A 25 -1.98 -5.90 2.41
CA GLU A 25 -1.64 -7.25 2.02
C GLU A 25 -2.87 -8.13 1.97
N ILE A 26 -2.82 -9.07 1.03
CA ILE A 26 -3.86 -10.05 0.79
C ILE A 26 -3.15 -11.38 0.63
N GLU A 27 -3.48 -12.31 1.50
CA GLU A 27 -2.96 -13.67 1.48
C GLU A 27 -4.12 -14.65 1.53
N VAL A 28 -3.92 -15.83 0.97
CA VAL A 28 -4.82 -16.96 1.18
C VAL A 28 -4.10 -17.92 2.11
N ASN A 29 -4.65 -18.13 3.30
CA ASN A 29 -4.00 -18.91 4.35
C ASN A 29 -5.01 -19.84 5.04
N VAL A 30 -4.51 -20.82 5.78
CA VAL A 30 -5.31 -21.79 6.51
C VAL A 30 -6.13 -21.08 7.61
N ASP A 31 -7.40 -21.44 7.76
CA ASP A 31 -8.21 -21.01 8.88
C ASP A 31 -7.70 -21.67 10.16
N VAL A 32 -7.26 -20.87 11.13
CA VAL A 32 -6.74 -21.35 12.42
C VAL A 32 -7.80 -22.16 13.18
N ASN A 33 -9.09 -21.86 13.00
CA ASN A 33 -10.19 -22.56 13.64
C ASN A 33 -10.67 -23.79 12.84
N ASN A 34 -10.34 -23.85 11.54
CA ASN A 34 -10.68 -24.98 10.68
C ASN A 34 -9.56 -25.25 9.66
N PRO A 35 -8.54 -26.06 10.02
CA PRO A 35 -7.37 -26.27 9.17
C PRO A 35 -7.64 -26.91 7.80
N THR A 36 -8.85 -27.41 7.56
CA THR A 36 -9.27 -27.95 6.26
C THR A 36 -9.74 -26.88 5.28
N ARG A 37 -9.86 -25.63 5.73
CA ARG A 37 -10.33 -24.48 4.94
C ARG A 37 -9.21 -23.47 4.73
N GLN A 38 -9.15 -22.89 3.53
CA GLN A 38 -8.37 -21.68 3.26
C GLN A 38 -9.28 -20.45 3.26
N ILE A 39 -8.79 -19.34 3.79
CA ILE A 39 -9.52 -18.08 3.94
C ILE A 39 -8.66 -16.91 3.49
N ILE A 40 -9.30 -15.80 3.18
CA ILE A 40 -8.62 -14.56 2.79
C ILE A 40 -8.13 -13.85 4.06
N TRP A 41 -6.86 -13.47 4.10
CA TRP A 41 -6.26 -12.67 5.15
C TRP A 41 -5.98 -11.28 4.61
N LEU A 42 -6.42 -10.27 5.35
CA LEU A 42 -6.10 -8.87 5.12
C LEU A 42 -5.17 -8.39 6.22
N ASP A 43 -4.03 -7.82 5.84
CA ASP A 43 -3.10 -7.17 6.77
C ASP A 43 -2.67 -5.81 6.21
N GLN A 44 -2.13 -4.97 7.07
CA GLN A 44 -1.48 -3.73 6.66
C GLN A 44 -0.31 -4.04 5.73
N TYR A 45 -0.03 -3.17 4.77
CA TYR A 45 1.11 -3.40 3.88
C TYR A 45 2.44 -3.49 4.65
N SER A 46 3.28 -4.48 4.34
CA SER A 46 4.59 -4.73 4.94
C SER A 46 5.75 -4.44 3.99
N SER A 47 5.57 -3.54 3.01
CA SER A 47 6.66 -3.17 2.10
C SER A 47 7.87 -2.65 2.89
N GLY A 48 9.04 -3.25 2.66
CA GLY A 48 10.31 -2.75 3.17
C GLY A 48 10.46 -1.28 2.82
N SER A 49 10.65 -0.44 3.84
CA SER A 49 11.00 0.96 3.65
C SER A 49 12.49 1.11 3.93
N LEU A 50 13.16 1.98 3.17
CA LEU A 50 14.56 2.34 3.42
C LEU A 50 14.77 3.03 4.78
N ILE A 51 13.70 3.53 5.42
CA ILE A 51 13.76 4.06 6.78
C ILE A 51 12.76 3.38 7.70
N SER A 52 13.13 3.25 8.97
CA SER A 52 12.29 2.59 9.96
C SER A 52 10.99 3.36 10.25
N ARG A 53 9.94 2.63 10.63
CA ARG A 53 8.58 3.16 10.88
C ARG A 53 8.57 4.30 11.89
N GLU A 54 9.35 4.18 12.97
CA GLU A 54 9.43 5.16 14.06
C GLU A 54 9.90 6.54 13.60
N TYR A 55 10.62 6.63 12.47
CA TYR A 55 11.01 7.92 11.90
C TYR A 55 9.84 8.61 11.21
N TYR A 56 8.99 7.87 10.48
CA TYR A 56 7.76 8.44 9.90
C TYR A 56 6.83 9.01 10.97
N LEU A 57 6.74 8.36 12.14
CA LEU A 57 5.91 8.85 13.25
C LEU A 57 6.40 10.21 13.80
N LYS A 58 7.70 10.50 13.69
CA LYS A 58 8.31 11.79 14.07
C LYS A 58 8.12 12.87 13.00
N GLY A 59 7.63 12.53 11.81
CA GLY A 59 7.31 13.47 10.74
C GLY A 59 8.52 14.27 10.23
N TRP A 60 8.25 15.45 9.66
CA TRP A 60 9.26 16.28 8.98
C TRP A 60 10.38 16.79 9.87
N ASP A 61 10.22 16.81 11.19
CA ASP A 61 11.29 17.25 12.11
C ASP A 61 12.43 16.23 12.19
N ASN A 62 12.17 14.99 11.77
CA ASN A 62 13.17 13.94 11.76
C ASN A 62 14.14 14.05 10.57
N LYS A 63 15.45 13.99 10.85
CA LYS A 63 16.50 14.05 9.82
C LYS A 63 16.44 12.93 8.78
N TYR A 64 16.03 11.71 9.18
CA TYR A 64 15.93 10.56 8.26
C TYR A 64 14.73 10.70 7.33
N VAL A 65 13.63 11.29 7.78
CA VAL A 65 12.49 11.66 6.91
C VAL A 65 12.94 12.67 5.87
N LYS A 66 13.67 13.72 6.24
CA LYS A 66 14.21 14.70 5.28
C LYS A 66 15.18 14.06 4.28
N ALA A 67 16.07 13.19 4.75
CA ALA A 67 17.02 12.49 3.89
C ALA A 67 16.32 11.55 2.90
N TYR A 68 15.33 10.78 3.35
CA TYR A 68 14.53 9.92 2.49
C TYR A 68 13.76 10.71 1.44
N TYR A 69 13.17 11.85 1.80
CA TYR A 69 12.54 12.75 0.82
C TYR A 69 13.52 13.24 -0.26
N ASN A 70 14.75 13.60 0.12
CA ASN A 70 15.76 14.00 -0.86
C ASN A 70 16.09 12.85 -1.82
N LEU A 71 16.29 11.63 -1.28
CA LEU A 71 16.47 10.43 -2.08
C LEU A 71 15.31 10.24 -3.08
N MET A 72 14.05 10.36 -2.63
CA MET A 72 12.88 10.26 -3.50
C MET A 72 12.98 11.23 -4.68
N VAL A 73 13.27 12.51 -4.40
CA VAL A 73 13.41 13.56 -5.41
C VAL A 73 14.53 13.23 -6.39
N ASP A 74 15.70 12.81 -5.89
CA ASP A 74 16.86 12.54 -6.73
C ASP A 74 16.61 11.34 -7.66
N ILE A 75 16.00 10.27 -7.15
CA ILE A 75 15.68 9.08 -7.94
C ILE A 75 14.67 9.42 -9.04
N VAL A 76 13.59 10.15 -8.75
CA VAL A 76 12.62 10.52 -9.80
C VAL A 76 13.20 11.50 -10.83
N VAL A 77 14.14 12.36 -10.42
CA VAL A 77 14.89 13.21 -11.36
C VAL A 77 15.80 12.37 -12.25
N LEU A 78 16.46 11.34 -11.73
CA LEU A 78 17.26 10.41 -12.52
C LEU A 78 16.40 9.56 -13.47
N PHE A 79 15.11 9.36 -13.17
CA PHE A 79 14.13 8.83 -14.14
C PHE A 79 13.66 9.86 -15.18
N GLY A 80 14.16 11.09 -15.15
CA GLY A 80 13.88 12.14 -16.14
C GLY A 80 12.84 13.17 -15.70
N ALA A 81 12.38 13.17 -14.44
CA ALA A 81 11.45 14.19 -13.97
C ALA A 81 12.12 15.58 -13.86
N ASN A 82 11.35 16.63 -14.12
CA ASN A 82 11.78 17.99 -13.81
C ASN A 82 11.91 18.19 -12.29
N ARG A 83 13.06 18.68 -11.81
CA ARG A 83 13.35 18.83 -10.37
C ARG A 83 12.29 19.62 -9.59
N LYS A 84 11.83 20.77 -10.09
CA LYS A 84 10.82 21.58 -9.39
C LYS A 84 9.49 20.82 -9.24
N SER A 85 9.14 20.03 -10.25
CA SER A 85 7.94 19.18 -10.20
C SER A 85 8.15 17.97 -9.27
N ALA A 86 9.32 17.34 -9.33
CA ALA A 86 9.71 16.24 -8.46
C ALA A 86 9.67 16.61 -6.97
N GLU A 87 10.23 17.77 -6.60
CA GLU A 87 10.21 18.27 -5.22
C GLU A 87 8.77 18.45 -4.72
N LYS A 88 7.90 19.05 -5.53
CA LYS A 88 6.49 19.21 -5.17
C LYS A 88 5.79 17.85 -5.00
N GLU A 89 5.89 16.99 -6.01
CA GLU A 89 5.13 15.73 -6.05
C GLU A 89 5.65 14.72 -5.01
N MET A 90 6.95 14.63 -4.79
CA MET A 90 7.52 13.75 -3.77
C MET A 90 7.24 14.23 -2.35
N LYS A 91 7.04 15.54 -2.16
CA LYS A 91 6.60 16.07 -0.86
C LYS A 91 5.18 15.60 -0.53
N ASP A 92 4.30 15.61 -1.53
CA ASP A 92 2.93 15.08 -1.39
C ASP A 92 2.94 13.57 -1.13
N VAL A 93 3.78 12.81 -1.85
CA VAL A 93 3.97 11.37 -1.61
C VAL A 93 4.50 11.09 -0.20
N MET A 94 5.49 11.85 0.27
CA MET A 94 6.05 11.70 1.62
C MET A 94 5.00 12.01 2.70
N ASN A 95 4.15 13.02 2.50
CA ASN A 95 3.04 13.32 3.40
C ASN A 95 2.02 12.17 3.46
N LEU A 96 1.69 11.58 2.32
CA LEU A 96 0.84 10.39 2.26
C LEU A 96 1.50 9.21 3.01
N GLU A 97 2.80 9.01 2.81
CA GLU A 97 3.53 7.92 3.46
C GLU A 97 3.60 8.05 4.98
N ILE A 98 3.76 9.27 5.49
CA ILE A 98 3.66 9.55 6.93
C ILE A 98 2.26 9.21 7.45
N ARG A 99 1.19 9.58 6.73
CA ARG A 99 -0.21 9.29 7.12
C ARG A 99 -0.48 7.79 7.14
N LEU A 100 -0.04 7.07 6.12
CA LEU A 100 -0.19 5.61 6.05
C LEU A 100 0.56 4.92 7.20
N ASN A 101 1.80 5.33 7.50
CA ASN A 101 2.56 4.76 8.62
C ASN A 101 1.96 5.10 10.00
N LYS A 102 1.29 6.26 10.14
CA LYS A 102 0.50 6.57 11.36
C LYS A 102 -0.71 5.66 11.50
N ALA A 103 -1.46 5.43 10.42
CA ALA A 103 -2.60 4.50 10.44
C ALA A 103 -2.20 3.08 10.81
N LYS A 104 -1.02 2.64 10.38
CA LYS A 104 -0.45 1.34 10.77
C LYS A 104 -0.15 1.21 12.26
N ASN A 105 0.06 2.33 12.95
CA ASN A 105 0.36 2.39 14.38
C ASN A 105 -0.89 2.50 15.25
N SER A 106 -2.06 2.63 14.64
CA SER A 106 -3.31 2.68 15.38
C SER A 106 -3.64 1.31 15.96
N GLU A 107 -3.96 1.27 17.25
CA GLU A 107 -4.38 0.06 17.95
C GLU A 107 -5.78 -0.35 17.48
N GLY A 108 -5.84 -1.42 16.69
CA GLY A 108 -7.07 -2.07 16.23
C GLY A 108 -7.15 -3.51 16.74
N SER A 109 -8.23 -4.18 16.40
CA SER A 109 -8.47 -5.58 16.74
C SER A 109 -8.31 -6.47 15.51
N ASP A 110 -7.93 -7.72 15.76
CA ASP A 110 -7.96 -8.78 14.77
C ASP A 110 -9.30 -9.49 14.85
N GLY A 111 -9.89 -9.82 13.70
CA GLY A 111 -11.23 -10.39 13.70
C GLY A 111 -11.59 -11.11 12.42
N MET A 112 -12.46 -12.10 12.56
CA MET A 112 -13.11 -12.77 11.44
C MET A 112 -14.34 -11.98 11.03
N THR A 113 -14.50 -11.78 9.73
CA THR A 113 -15.69 -11.18 9.11
C THR A 113 -16.08 -11.97 7.86
N THR A 114 -17.12 -11.55 7.15
CA THR A 114 -17.47 -12.07 5.82
C THR A 114 -17.23 -11.00 4.76
N ILE A 115 -17.12 -11.38 3.49
CA ILE A 115 -17.01 -10.39 2.40
C ILE A 115 -18.21 -9.43 2.42
N LYS A 116 -19.41 -9.93 2.72
CA LYS A 116 -20.63 -9.12 2.87
C LYS A 116 -20.54 -8.08 3.98
N ASP A 117 -20.03 -8.45 5.15
CA ASP A 117 -19.94 -7.55 6.31
C ASP A 117 -18.74 -6.58 6.16
N LEU A 118 -17.67 -7.04 5.52
CA LEU A 118 -16.55 -6.22 5.09
C LEU A 118 -17.02 -5.10 4.14
N GLN A 119 -17.93 -5.42 3.20
CA GLN A 119 -18.51 -4.44 2.28
C GLN A 119 -19.31 -3.35 2.99
N GLN A 120 -20.02 -3.71 4.08
CA GLN A 120 -20.80 -2.76 4.88
C GLN A 120 -19.90 -1.86 5.73
N SER A 121 -18.85 -2.42 6.34
CA SER A 121 -17.94 -1.69 7.22
C SER A 121 -16.89 -0.85 6.48
N LEU A 122 -16.44 -1.29 5.30
CA LEU A 122 -15.40 -0.63 4.50
C LEU A 122 -15.87 -0.37 3.06
N PRO A 123 -16.82 0.56 2.83
CA PRO A 123 -17.50 0.71 1.53
C PRO A 123 -16.66 1.36 0.42
N TYR A 124 -15.40 1.73 0.68
CA TYR A 124 -14.53 2.40 -0.28
C TYR A 124 -14.00 1.48 -1.39
N LEU A 125 -14.16 0.16 -1.24
CA LEU A 125 -13.82 -0.85 -2.23
C LEU A 125 -15.03 -1.75 -2.47
N GLN A 126 -15.24 -2.15 -3.73
CA GLN A 126 -16.17 -3.22 -4.06
C GLN A 126 -15.46 -4.55 -3.82
N TRP A 127 -15.50 -5.04 -2.57
CA TRP A 127 -14.65 -6.14 -2.10
C TRP A 127 -14.89 -7.45 -2.85
N MET A 128 -16.16 -7.79 -3.12
CA MET A 128 -16.52 -8.97 -3.89
C MET A 128 -15.90 -8.95 -5.29
N ASP A 129 -16.09 -7.85 -6.02
CA ASP A 129 -15.53 -7.68 -7.38
C ASP A 129 -14.00 -7.69 -7.35
N PHE A 130 -13.41 -7.05 -6.35
CA PHE A 130 -11.97 -6.98 -6.18
C PHE A 130 -11.36 -8.35 -5.94
N PHE A 131 -11.85 -9.12 -4.97
CA PHE A 131 -11.37 -10.49 -4.72
C PHE A 131 -11.64 -11.43 -5.89
N THR A 132 -12.81 -11.33 -6.52
CA THR A 132 -13.15 -12.12 -7.70
C THR A 132 -12.17 -11.87 -8.85
N LYS A 133 -11.74 -10.62 -9.06
CA LYS A 133 -10.73 -10.30 -10.10
C LYS A 133 -9.33 -10.73 -9.69
N LEU A 134 -8.97 -10.55 -8.42
CA LEU A 134 -7.64 -10.84 -7.91
C LEU A 134 -7.33 -12.33 -7.85
N LEU A 135 -8.31 -13.16 -7.54
CA LEU A 135 -8.15 -14.62 -7.33
C LEU A 135 -8.53 -15.47 -8.55
N LYS A 136 -8.93 -14.85 -9.67
CA LYS A 136 -9.24 -15.57 -10.90
C LYS A 136 -7.97 -15.94 -11.67
N PRO A 137 -7.94 -17.12 -12.33
CA PRO A 137 -9.03 -18.09 -12.47
C PRO A 137 -9.13 -19.12 -11.34
N ASP A 138 -8.26 -19.04 -10.34
CA ASP A 138 -7.97 -20.16 -9.43
C ASP A 138 -9.04 -20.40 -8.35
N CYS A 139 -9.84 -19.38 -7.99
CA CYS A 139 -10.81 -19.48 -6.91
C CYS A 139 -12.15 -18.80 -7.23
N GLN A 140 -13.25 -19.45 -6.81
CA GLN A 140 -14.58 -18.84 -6.79
C GLN A 140 -14.86 -18.25 -5.40
N VAL A 141 -15.37 -17.01 -5.37
CA VAL A 141 -15.58 -16.23 -4.15
C VAL A 141 -17.08 -15.97 -3.95
N TYR A 142 -17.54 -16.04 -2.70
CA TYR A 142 -18.94 -15.87 -2.30
C TYR A 142 -19.08 -14.87 -1.14
N ASN A 143 -20.26 -14.25 -1.01
CA ASN A 143 -20.49 -13.18 -0.03
C ASN A 143 -20.23 -13.61 1.43
N ASP A 144 -20.52 -14.87 1.73
CA ASP A 144 -20.38 -15.44 3.07
C ASP A 144 -18.99 -16.09 3.28
N ASP A 145 -18.07 -15.96 2.31
CA ASP A 145 -16.69 -16.38 2.53
C ASP A 145 -16.05 -15.52 3.63
N PRO A 146 -15.35 -16.15 4.58
CA PRO A 146 -14.75 -15.48 5.69
C PRO A 146 -13.48 -14.77 5.24
N VAL A 147 -13.27 -13.63 5.88
CA VAL A 147 -12.07 -12.83 5.74
C VAL A 147 -11.54 -12.60 7.14
N PHE A 148 -10.29 -13.00 7.37
CA PHE A 148 -9.57 -12.60 8.56
C PHE A 148 -8.98 -11.21 8.32
N CYS A 149 -9.39 -10.24 9.11
CA CYS A 149 -8.90 -8.86 9.04
C CYS A 149 -8.01 -8.59 10.24
N LYS A 150 -6.72 -8.36 9.98
CA LYS A 150 -5.74 -7.97 11.00
C LYS A 150 -5.70 -6.46 11.15
N ASN A 151 -5.83 -5.98 12.38
CA ASN A 151 -5.96 -4.56 12.71
C ASN A 151 -7.01 -3.84 11.85
N ASP A 152 -8.28 -4.09 12.16
CA ASP A 152 -9.44 -3.45 11.53
C ASP A 152 -9.35 -1.91 11.43
N LYS A 153 -8.79 -1.27 12.46
CA LYS A 153 -8.65 0.18 12.54
C LYS A 153 -7.77 0.76 11.43
N TYR A 154 -6.73 0.03 11.02
CA TYR A 154 -5.93 0.42 9.86
C TYR A 154 -6.80 0.57 8.61
N PHE A 155 -7.72 -0.35 8.36
CA PHE A 155 -8.56 -0.34 7.16
C PHE A 155 -9.60 0.77 7.19
N VAL A 156 -10.11 1.13 8.37
CA VAL A 156 -10.97 2.31 8.56
C VAL A 156 -10.21 3.59 8.23
N GLU A 157 -9.02 3.77 8.81
CA GLU A 157 -8.18 4.94 8.56
C GLU A 157 -7.69 5.01 7.11
N LEU A 158 -7.39 3.87 6.49
CA LEU A 158 -7.05 3.77 5.08
C LEU A 158 -8.20 4.29 4.21
N GLY A 159 -9.44 3.92 4.52
CA GLY A 159 -10.62 4.44 3.81
C GLY A 159 -10.68 5.97 3.81
N GLU A 160 -10.44 6.59 4.98
CA GLU A 160 -10.38 8.04 5.11
C GLU A 160 -9.20 8.67 4.38
N ILE A 161 -8.02 8.03 4.42
CA ILE A 161 -6.84 8.46 3.66
C ILE A 161 -7.14 8.45 2.16
N LEU A 162 -7.71 7.37 1.63
CA LEU A 162 -8.03 7.22 0.21
C LEU A 162 -9.09 8.22 -0.24
N ARG A 163 -10.10 8.49 0.60
CA ARG A 163 -11.17 9.46 0.32
C ARG A 163 -10.64 10.90 0.25
N THR A 164 -9.66 11.24 1.08
CA THR A 164 -9.16 12.62 1.25
C THR A 164 -7.88 12.92 0.47
N THR A 165 -7.34 11.95 -0.26
CA THR A 165 -6.09 12.10 -1.01
C THR A 165 -6.35 12.11 -2.51
N ASP A 166 -5.75 13.07 -3.22
CA ASP A 166 -5.86 13.14 -4.67
C ASP A 166 -5.31 11.85 -5.32
N LYS A 167 -6.03 11.33 -6.31
CA LYS A 167 -5.68 10.10 -7.04
C LYS A 167 -4.28 10.15 -7.65
N ARG A 168 -3.78 11.33 -8.04
CA ARG A 168 -2.40 11.53 -8.53
C ARG A 168 -1.39 11.23 -7.44
N ILE A 169 -1.63 11.66 -6.20
CA ILE A 169 -0.73 11.42 -5.08
C ILE A 169 -0.69 9.92 -4.77
N ILE A 170 -1.84 9.25 -4.75
CA ILE A 170 -1.92 7.79 -4.55
C ILE A 170 -1.17 7.05 -5.68
N ALA A 171 -1.39 7.44 -6.93
CA ALA A 171 -0.67 6.86 -8.07
C ALA A 171 0.84 7.04 -7.93
N ASN A 172 1.30 8.27 -7.67
CA ASN A 172 2.71 8.58 -7.50
C ASN A 172 3.33 7.79 -6.34
N TRP A 173 2.60 7.59 -5.25
CA TRP A 173 3.06 6.75 -4.13
C TRP A 173 3.22 5.29 -4.55
N MET A 174 2.24 4.71 -5.26
CA MET A 174 2.35 3.33 -5.76
C MET A 174 3.54 3.16 -6.72
N PHE A 175 3.77 4.13 -7.62
CA PHE A 175 4.93 4.13 -8.51
C PHE A 175 6.25 4.35 -7.77
N TRP A 176 6.27 5.20 -6.74
CA TRP A 176 7.45 5.38 -5.90
C TRP A 176 7.82 4.08 -5.18
N LYS A 177 6.84 3.39 -4.59
CA LYS A 177 7.06 2.04 -4.05
C LYS A 177 7.58 1.08 -5.10
N GLY A 178 7.11 1.23 -6.34
CA GLY A 178 7.65 0.66 -7.58
C GLY A 178 9.16 0.79 -7.70
N ALA A 179 9.59 2.04 -7.80
CA ALA A 179 10.98 2.40 -7.94
C ALA A 179 11.83 1.97 -6.73
N GLU A 180 11.31 2.11 -5.52
CA GLU A 180 12.01 1.74 -4.28
C GLU A 180 12.33 0.24 -4.25
N SER A 181 11.39 -0.64 -4.61
CA SER A 181 11.60 -2.09 -4.54
C SER A 181 12.66 -2.61 -5.50
N ILE A 182 12.88 -1.90 -6.62
CA ILE A 182 13.87 -2.29 -7.63
C ILE A 182 15.18 -1.50 -7.54
N LEU A 183 15.29 -0.54 -6.61
CA LEU A 183 16.41 0.41 -6.55
C LEU A 183 17.79 -0.28 -6.47
N GLU A 184 17.84 -1.46 -5.85
CA GLU A 184 19.05 -2.30 -5.76
C GLU A 184 19.52 -2.84 -7.11
N TYR A 185 18.63 -2.94 -8.08
CA TYR A 185 18.92 -3.48 -9.41
C TYR A 185 19.14 -2.39 -10.46
N LEU A 186 19.00 -1.10 -10.10
CA LEU A 186 19.14 0.03 -11.01
C LEU A 186 20.61 0.43 -11.23
N THR A 187 20.86 1.61 -11.79
CA THR A 187 22.21 2.09 -12.10
C THR A 187 23.05 2.29 -10.83
N THR A 188 24.37 2.23 -10.97
CA THR A 188 25.30 2.54 -9.86
C THR A 188 25.09 3.94 -9.30
N GLU A 189 24.77 4.91 -10.16
CA GLU A 189 24.45 6.27 -9.74
C GLU A 189 23.23 6.31 -8.81
N MET A 190 22.14 5.63 -9.18
CA MET A 190 20.92 5.54 -8.36
C MET A 190 21.17 4.81 -7.04
N ARG A 191 21.90 3.68 -7.07
CA ARG A 191 22.23 2.93 -5.85
C ARG A 191 23.03 3.74 -4.84
N ARG A 192 24.03 4.50 -5.30
CA ARG A 192 24.89 5.35 -4.45
C ARG A 192 24.14 6.47 -3.76
N ARG A 193 22.91 6.79 -4.15
CA ARG A 193 22.07 7.75 -3.42
C ARG A 193 21.59 7.22 -2.07
N LYS A 194 21.68 5.90 -1.83
CA LYS A 194 21.34 5.27 -0.54
C LYS A 194 22.45 5.37 0.51
N ASP A 195 23.67 5.67 0.08
CA ASP A 195 24.87 5.79 0.92
C ASP A 195 24.92 7.15 1.64
#